data_AF-A0A7J7JAH1-F1
#
_entry.id   AF-A0A7J7JAH1-F1
#
_cell.length_a   1.000
_cell.length_b   1.000
_cell.length_c   1.000
_cell.angle_alpha   90.00
_cell.angle_beta   90.00
_cell.angle_gamma   90.00
#
_symmetry.space_group_name_H-M   'P 1'
#
loop_
_entity.id
_entity.type
_entity.pdbx_description
1 polymer ?
#
loop_
_entity_poly.entity_id
_entity_poly.type
_entity_poly.pdbx_seq_one_letter_code
_entity_poly.pdbx_strand_id
1 'polypeptide(L)'
;MLMLFEMEFLYFFILSIFIQFTDANLSKRFEYKHSFKGPHLVQKDRTVPFWTYVGNAIASDDFVRLAPSLKSQRGLIWNKLPVEFPQLGS
;
A
#
# COMPACT_ATOMS: atom_id res chain seq x y z
N MET A 1 50.20 -9.28 -17.28
CA MET A 1 49.34 -8.16 -17.72
C MET A 1 48.05 -8.65 -18.36
N LEU A 2 48.11 -9.46 -19.43
CA LEU A 2 46.92 -10.10 -20.06
C LEU A 2 46.11 -10.98 -19.09
N MET A 3 46.76 -11.87 -18.35
CA MET A 3 46.10 -12.75 -17.37
C MET A 3 45.42 -11.99 -16.22
N LEU A 4 45.94 -10.81 -15.83
CA LEU A 4 45.30 -9.99 -14.80
C LEU A 4 44.02 -9.35 -15.32
N PHE A 5 44.01 -8.92 -16.59
CA PHE A 5 42.84 -8.32 -17.23
C PHE A 5 41.67 -9.32 -17.39
N GLU A 6 41.96 -10.58 -17.71
CA GLU A 6 40.95 -11.64 -17.81
C GLU A 6 40.30 -11.95 -16.45
N MET A 7 41.08 -11.93 -15.37
CA MET A 7 40.59 -12.19 -14.01
C MET A 7 39.68 -11.06 -13.49
N GLU A 8 39.99 -9.80 -13.80
CA GLU A 8 39.12 -8.66 -13.48
C GLU A 8 37.77 -8.80 -14.21
N PHE A 9 37.79 -9.15 -15.50
CA PHE A 9 36.56 -9.31 -16.28
C PHE A 9 35.67 -10.44 -15.72
N LEU A 10 36.27 -11.57 -15.33
CA LEU A 10 35.56 -12.67 -14.69
C LEU A 10 34.97 -12.24 -13.34
N TYR A 11 35.71 -11.47 -12.54
CA TYR A 11 35.23 -10.96 -11.26
C TYR A 11 34.03 -10.03 -11.43
N PHE A 12 34.08 -9.07 -12.36
CA PHE A 12 32.94 -8.20 -12.68
C PHE A 12 31.75 -8.98 -13.23
N PHE A 13 32.00 -10.03 -14.02
CA PHE A 13 30.95 -10.91 -14.54
C PHE A 13 30.23 -11.66 -13.41
N ILE A 14 30.99 -12.24 -12.48
CA ILE A 14 30.44 -12.94 -11.31
C ILE A 14 29.71 -11.96 -10.37
N LEU A 15 30.28 -10.77 -10.15
CA LEU A 15 29.66 -9.73 -9.31
C LEU A 15 28.33 -9.25 -9.90
N SER A 16 28.26 -9.07 -11.23
CA SER A 16 27.03 -8.68 -11.94
C SER A 16 25.93 -9.73 -11.79
N ILE A 17 26.28 -11.02 -11.92
CA ILE A 17 25.34 -12.13 -11.68
C ILE A 17 24.85 -12.10 -10.23
N PHE A 18 25.73 -11.90 -9.26
CA PHE A 18 25.36 -11.86 -7.85
C PHE A 18 24.40 -10.72 -7.51
N ILE A 19 24.57 -9.54 -8.10
CA ILE A 19 23.67 -8.40 -7.90
C ILE A 19 22.26 -8.70 -8.44
N GLN A 20 22.13 -9.40 -9.57
CA GLN A 20 20.81 -9.77 -10.12
C GLN A 20 20.03 -10.74 -9.21
N PHE A 21 20.71 -11.56 -8.39
CA PHE A 21 20.05 -12.41 -7.40
C PHE A 21 19.55 -11.65 -6.16
N THR A 22 19.93 -10.38 -5.99
CA THR A 22 19.49 -9.53 -4.87
C THR A 22 18.25 -8.71 -5.18
N ASP A 23 17.46 -9.12 -6.19
CA ASP A 23 16.11 -8.60 -6.37
C ASP A 23 15.25 -9.02 -5.17
N ALA A 24 15.36 -8.24 -4.09
CA ALA A 24 14.38 -8.16 -3.04
C ALA A 24 13.11 -7.63 -3.71
N ASN A 25 12.38 -8.52 -4.36
CA ASN A 25 11.05 -8.28 -4.88
C ASN A 25 10.17 -7.96 -3.69
N LEU A 26 10.17 -6.70 -3.27
CA LEU A 26 9.21 -6.15 -2.34
C LEU A 26 7.88 -6.13 -3.09
N SER A 27 7.21 -7.29 -3.09
CA SER A 27 5.93 -7.46 -3.76
C SER A 27 4.94 -6.49 -3.13
N LYS A 28 4.56 -5.45 -3.88
CA LYS A 28 3.52 -4.53 -3.46
C LYS A 28 2.19 -5.25 -3.54
N ARG A 29 1.75 -5.82 -2.42
CA ARG A 29 0.44 -6.47 -2.32
C ARG A 29 -0.62 -5.41 -2.03
N PHE A 30 -1.63 -5.35 -2.89
CA PHE A 30 -2.78 -4.49 -2.66
C PHE A 30 -3.75 -5.16 -1.68
N GLU A 31 -4.00 -4.50 -0.54
CA GLU A 31 -4.93 -4.98 0.47
C GLU A 31 -6.30 -4.30 0.33
N TYR A 32 -7.21 -4.96 -0.40
CA TYR A 32 -8.54 -4.42 -0.67
C TYR A 32 -9.38 -4.20 0.61
N LYS A 33 -9.20 -5.06 1.63
CA LYS A 33 -9.90 -4.92 2.92
C LYS A 33 -9.49 -3.66 3.68
N HIS A 34 -8.31 -3.12 3.38
CA HIS A 34 -7.76 -1.91 3.98
C HIS A 34 -7.76 -0.72 3.02
N SER A 35 -8.58 -0.79 1.97
CA SER A 35 -8.66 0.24 0.93
C SER A 35 -10.13 0.52 0.58
N PHE A 36 -10.42 1.73 0.11
CA PHE A 36 -11.66 2.05 -0.60
C PHE A 36 -11.33 3.04 -1.72
N LYS A 37 -12.10 3.00 -2.81
CA LYS A 37 -12.03 3.97 -3.91
C LYS A 37 -13.37 4.02 -4.61
N GLY A 38 -13.71 5.17 -5.21
CA GLY A 38 -14.83 5.26 -6.13
C GLY A 38 -14.51 4.67 -7.52
N PRO A 39 -15.52 4.52 -8.40
CA PRO A 39 -16.95 4.70 -8.14
C PRO A 39 -17.58 3.55 -7.33
N HIS A 40 -18.82 3.72 -6.86
CA HIS A 40 -19.58 2.76 -6.04
C HIS A 40 -18.92 2.41 -4.70
N LEU A 41 -18.32 3.41 -4.05
CA LEU A 41 -17.71 3.29 -2.73
C LEU A 41 -18.74 2.94 -1.65
N VAL A 42 -19.96 3.47 -1.78
CA VAL A 42 -21.03 3.33 -0.81
C VAL A 42 -22.02 2.25 -1.26
N GLN A 43 -22.36 1.36 -0.34
CA GLN A 43 -23.36 0.34 -0.55
C GLN A 43 -24.78 0.89 -0.44
N LYS A 44 -25.79 0.09 -0.82
CA LYS A 44 -27.21 0.47 -0.72
C LYS A 44 -27.65 0.81 0.71
N ASP A 45 -26.98 0.25 1.71
CA ASP A 45 -27.19 0.52 3.13
C ASP A 45 -26.45 1.77 3.65
N ARG A 46 -25.83 2.54 2.74
CA ARG A 46 -25.00 3.72 2.99
C ARG A 46 -23.68 3.43 3.74
N THR A 47 -23.23 2.19 3.80
CA THR A 47 -21.95 1.85 4.44
C THR A 47 -20.79 1.80 3.44
N VAL A 48 -19.57 1.96 3.96
CA VAL A 48 -18.32 1.71 3.21
C VAL A 48 -17.83 0.30 3.56
N PRO A 49 -17.62 -0.60 2.59
CA PRO A 49 -17.16 -1.97 2.87
C PRO A 49 -15.87 -1.96 3.70
N PHE A 50 -15.77 -2.78 4.76
CA PHE A 50 -14.60 -2.88 5.67
C PHE A 50 -14.28 -1.66 6.54
N TRP A 51 -14.96 -0.52 6.35
CA TRP A 51 -14.69 0.71 7.08
C TRP A 51 -15.89 1.13 7.93
N THR A 52 -15.61 1.81 9.05
CA THR A 52 -16.60 2.45 9.91
C THR A 52 -16.32 3.95 9.91
N TYR A 53 -17.36 4.77 9.72
CA TYR A 53 -17.27 6.22 9.82
C TYR A 53 -18.27 6.75 10.84
N VAL A 54 -17.91 7.83 11.53
CA VAL A 54 -18.73 8.45 12.58
C VAL A 54 -18.60 9.98 12.58
N GLY A 55 -19.42 10.65 13.38
CA GLY A 55 -19.44 12.10 13.50
C GLY A 55 -20.08 12.74 12.27
N ASN A 56 -19.45 13.79 11.74
CA ASN A 56 -19.91 14.52 10.56
C ASN A 56 -19.35 13.96 9.23
N ALA A 57 -18.79 12.75 9.23
CA ALA A 57 -18.29 12.11 8.02
C ALA A 57 -19.47 11.68 7.12
N ILE A 58 -19.38 12.00 5.83
CA ILE A 58 -20.41 11.71 4.82
C ILE A 58 -19.76 10.91 3.70
N ALA A 59 -20.24 9.68 3.49
CA ALA A 59 -19.80 8.84 2.37
C ALA A 59 -20.71 9.06 1.15
N SER A 60 -20.10 9.19 -0.02
CA SER A 60 -20.72 9.27 -1.34
C SER A 60 -20.17 8.17 -2.25
N ASP A 61 -20.78 7.94 -3.40
CA ASP A 61 -20.35 6.91 -4.36
C ASP A 61 -18.90 7.08 -4.84
N ASP A 62 -18.41 8.32 -4.89
CA ASP A 62 -17.07 8.62 -5.42
C ASP A 62 -16.02 8.90 -4.32
N PHE A 63 -16.44 9.43 -3.18
CA PHE A 63 -15.54 9.90 -2.12
C PHE A 63 -16.18 9.88 -0.73
N VAL A 64 -15.35 9.92 0.30
CA VAL A 64 -15.76 10.17 1.68
C VAL A 64 -15.34 11.57 2.09
N ARG A 65 -16.31 12.43 2.44
CA ARG A 65 -16.07 13.75 3.03
C ARG A 65 -15.97 13.59 4.54
N LEU A 66 -14.76 13.73 5.09
CA LEU A 66 -14.54 13.58 6.53
C LEU A 66 -15.22 14.69 7.35
N ALA A 67 -15.19 15.93 6.88
CA ALA A 67 -15.88 17.05 7.50
C ALA A 67 -16.44 18.01 6.44
N PRO A 68 -17.69 18.49 6.58
CA PRO A 68 -18.23 19.53 5.72
C PRO A 68 -17.62 20.90 6.01
N SER A 69 -17.83 21.86 5.09
CA SER A 69 -17.30 23.23 5.18
C SER A 69 -18.04 24.13 6.19
N LEU A 70 -18.63 23.52 7.23
CA LEU A 70 -19.28 24.21 8.33
C LEU A 70 -18.29 24.34 9.49
N LYS A 71 -18.52 25.31 10.38
CA LYS A 71 -17.68 25.47 11.58
C LYS A 71 -17.89 24.29 12.54
N SER A 72 -16.84 23.96 13.28
CA SER A 72 -16.88 23.00 14.39
C SER A 72 -17.33 21.58 14.01
N GLN A 73 -16.96 21.10 12.82
CA GLN A 73 -17.31 19.75 12.36
C GLN A 73 -16.17 18.78 12.62
N ARG A 74 -16.50 17.56 13.02
CA ARG A 74 -15.52 16.48 13.24
C ARG A 74 -16.09 15.18 12.68
N GLY A 75 -15.37 14.56 11.76
CA GLY A 75 -15.70 13.22 11.30
C GLY A 75 -14.45 12.37 11.24
N LEU A 76 -14.67 11.07 11.40
CA LEU A 76 -13.62 10.07 11.46
C LEU A 76 -14.03 8.88 10.62
N ILE A 77 -13.04 8.19 10.06
CA ILE A 77 -13.22 6.91 9.38
C ILE A 77 -12.02 6.02 9.73
N TRP A 78 -12.27 4.75 10.02
CA TRP A 78 -11.23 3.77 10.32
C TRP A 78 -11.63 2.39 9.81
N ASN A 79 -10.63 1.54 9.62
CA ASN A 79 -10.85 0.17 9.17
C ASN A 79 -11.39 -0.70 10.32
N LYS A 80 -12.32 -1.61 10.03
CA LYS A 80 -12.89 -2.55 11.00
C LYS A 80 -11.90 -3.65 11.40
N LEU A 81 -10.91 -3.93 10.56
CA LEU A 81 -9.93 -4.97 10.75
C LEU A 81 -8.55 -4.36 11.05
N PRO A 82 -7.79 -4.90 12.01
CA PRO A 82 -6.38 -4.55 12.14
C PRO A 82 -5.59 -5.04 10.92
N VAL A 83 -4.50 -4.34 10.58
CA VAL A 83 -3.56 -4.83 9.57
C VAL A 83 -2.48 -5.67 10.24
N GLU A 84 -2.29 -6.88 9.75
CA GLU A 84 -1.12 -7.70 10.04
C GLU A 84 -0.07 -7.48 8.95
N PHE A 85 0.86 -6.55 9.17
CA PHE A 85 2.00 -6.42 8.29
C PHE A 85 3.01 -7.53 8.62
N PRO A 86 3.48 -8.32 7.64
CA PRO A 86 4.55 -9.27 7.89
C PRO A 86 5.75 -8.50 8.40
N GLN A 87 6.26 -8.90 9.56
CA GLN A 87 7.48 -8.32 10.09
C GLN A 87 8.62 -8.69 9.14
N LEU A 88 9.42 -7.70 8.77
CA LEU A 88 10.55 -7.88 7.86
C LEU A 88 11.61 -8.74 8.58
N GLY A 89 11.52 -10.07 8.49
CA GLY A 89 12.55 -10.99 8.98
C GLY A 89 12.10 -12.24 9.75
N SER A 90 11.09 -12.99 9.26
CA SER A 90 10.88 -14.39 9.65
C SER A 90 11.26 -15.34 8.53
#